data_AF-A0A972J1J9-F1
#
_entry.id   AF-A0A972J1J9-F1
#
_cell.length_a   1.000
_cell.length_b   1.000
_cell.length_c   1.000
_cell.angle_alpha   90.00
_cell.angle_beta   90.00
_cell.angle_gamma   90.00
#
_symmetry.space_group_name_H-M   'P 1'
#
loop_
_entity.id
_entity.type
_entity.pdbx_description
1 polymer ?
#
loop_
_entity_poly.entity_id
_entity_poly.type
_entity_poly.pdbx_seq_one_letter_code
_entity_poly.pdbx_strand_id
1 'polypeptide(L)'
;MDELQKSTIDSRLESILFQVEKPGRYVGGEHNQVRKPWDSVETHVALVFPDIYDLGQPNLGLAILYDILNQQPEVLAERAFAPWVDMEAQLRENAVPLFSLESKTPLNRFDILGFTLPYELIYTNVLNILDLAGIPLLASERGAEHPLVIAGGQ
;
A
#
# COMPACT_ATOMS: atom_id res chain seq x y z
N MET A 1 -8.43 -9.49 16.82
CA MET A 1 -9.21 -9.65 15.57
C MET A 1 -8.31 -9.42 14.35
N ASP A 2 -7.34 -8.51 14.45
CA ASP A 2 -6.37 -8.18 13.40
C ASP A 2 -5.37 -9.28 13.02
N GLU A 3 -4.83 -10.01 14.01
CA GLU A 3 -3.86 -11.09 13.72
C GLU A 3 -4.47 -12.24 12.90
N LEU A 4 -5.75 -12.55 13.09
CA LEU A 4 -6.46 -13.59 12.32
C LEU A 4 -6.69 -13.17 10.86
N GLN A 5 -6.98 -11.89 10.61
CA GLN A 5 -7.15 -11.37 9.26
C GLN A 5 -5.79 -11.27 8.54
N LYS A 6 -4.74 -10.89 9.27
CA LYS A 6 -3.35 -10.86 8.77
C LYS A 6 -2.85 -12.25 8.40
N SER A 7 -3.03 -13.25 9.27
CA SER A 7 -2.63 -14.63 8.96
C SER A 7 -3.42 -15.22 7.77
N THR A 8 -4.67 -14.80 7.59
CA THR A 8 -5.50 -15.20 6.44
C THR A 8 -5.00 -14.56 5.14
N ILE A 9 -4.62 -13.28 5.16
CA ILE A 9 -4.02 -12.62 4.00
C ILE A 9 -2.68 -13.25 3.65
N ASP A 10 -1.81 -13.48 4.63
CA ASP A 10 -0.49 -14.08 4.40
C ASP A 10 -0.60 -15.48 3.75
N SER A 11 -1.48 -16.34 4.25
CA SER A 11 -1.68 -17.67 3.67
C SER A 11 -2.25 -17.65 2.24
N ARG A 12 -3.19 -16.73 1.94
CA ARG A 12 -3.70 -16.55 0.57
C ARG A 12 -2.62 -15.97 -0.34
N LEU A 13 -1.86 -15.00 0.16
CA LEU A 13 -0.81 -14.33 -0.60
C LEU A 13 0.28 -15.33 -0.99
N GLU A 14 0.71 -16.23 -0.11
CA GLU A 14 1.66 -17.29 -0.46
C GLU A 14 1.19 -18.11 -1.67
N SER A 15 -0.08 -18.49 -1.73
CA SER A 15 -0.63 -19.23 -2.87
C SER A 15 -0.72 -18.40 -4.16
N ILE A 16 -0.98 -17.10 -4.04
CA ILE A 16 -1.04 -16.16 -5.17
C ILE A 16 0.35 -15.91 -5.75
N LEU A 17 1.38 -15.80 -4.90
CA LEU A 17 2.74 -15.47 -5.34
C LEU A 17 3.34 -16.52 -6.29
N PHE A 18 2.89 -17.77 -6.24
CA PHE A 18 3.31 -18.81 -7.20
C PHE A 18 2.66 -18.67 -8.58
N GLN A 19 1.67 -17.80 -8.73
CA GLN A 19 0.86 -17.66 -9.95
C GLN A 19 1.15 -16.36 -10.72
N VAL A 20 2.05 -15.51 -10.22
CA VAL A 20 2.41 -14.22 -10.83
C VAL A 20 3.83 -14.25 -11.40
N GLU A 21 4.08 -13.43 -12.42
CA GLU A 21 5.36 -13.40 -13.15
C GLU A 21 6.54 -12.95 -12.28
N LYS A 22 6.30 -11.96 -11.41
CA LYS A 22 7.34 -11.35 -10.56
C LYS A 22 6.92 -11.26 -9.09
N PRO A 23 6.94 -12.37 -8.33
CA PRO A 23 6.54 -12.38 -6.92
C PRO A 23 7.41 -11.45 -6.05
N GLY A 24 8.66 -11.22 -6.43
CA GLY A 24 9.59 -10.33 -5.72
C GLY A 24 9.08 -8.89 -5.54
N ARG A 25 8.13 -8.42 -6.37
CA ARG A 25 7.48 -7.11 -6.21
C ARG A 25 6.64 -6.99 -4.95
N TYR A 26 6.20 -8.12 -4.40
CA TYR A 26 5.14 -8.16 -3.40
C TYR A 26 5.59 -8.76 -2.07
N VAL A 27 6.82 -9.27 -1.95
CA VAL A 27 7.31 -9.92 -0.72
C VAL A 27 7.78 -8.93 0.35
N GLY A 28 8.39 -7.82 -0.04
CA GLY A 28 9.03 -6.88 0.91
C GLY A 28 10.28 -7.49 1.58
N GLY A 29 10.65 -7.00 2.77
CA GLY A 29 11.82 -7.50 3.51
C GLY A 29 13.16 -6.90 3.05
N GLU A 30 13.12 -5.71 2.45
CA GLU A 30 14.30 -4.98 1.99
C GLU A 30 15.23 -4.57 3.14
N HIS A 31 16.50 -4.39 2.80
CA HIS A 31 17.45 -3.72 3.69
C HIS A 31 16.98 -2.27 3.96
N ASN A 32 17.06 -1.83 5.21
CA ASN A 32 16.55 -0.54 5.71
C ASN A 32 15.02 -0.41 5.77
N GLN A 33 14.29 -1.51 5.66
CA GLN A 33 12.88 -1.52 6.02
C GLN A 33 12.70 -1.18 7.50
N VAL A 34 11.94 -0.11 7.79
CA VAL A 34 11.50 0.22 9.14
C VAL A 34 10.25 -0.59 9.46
N ARG A 35 10.22 -1.17 10.67
CA ARG A 35 9.05 -1.85 11.22
C ARG A 35 8.79 -1.33 12.63
N LYS A 36 7.56 -0.88 12.88
CA LYS A 36 7.05 -0.57 14.21
C LYS A 36 5.85 -1.47 14.49
N PRO A 37 5.64 -1.97 15.72
CA PRO A 37 4.39 -2.64 16.06
C PRO A 37 3.21 -1.71 15.77
N TRP A 38 2.17 -2.22 15.09
CA TRP A 38 1.02 -1.42 14.67
C TRP A 38 0.41 -0.66 15.85
N ASP A 39 0.08 -1.37 16.93
CA ASP A 39 -0.55 -0.78 18.12
C ASP A 39 0.40 0.08 18.99
N SER A 40 1.66 0.26 18.58
CA SER A 40 2.64 1.08 19.33
C SER A 40 2.73 2.53 18.86
N VAL A 41 2.04 2.88 17.77
CA VAL A 41 2.04 4.23 17.18
C VAL A 41 0.61 4.76 17.06
N GLU A 42 0.47 6.07 16.95
CA GLU A 42 -0.86 6.71 16.89
C GLU A 42 -1.33 6.95 15.46
N THR A 43 -0.41 7.11 14.50
CA THR A 43 -0.74 7.44 13.11
C THR A 43 -0.07 6.48 12.12
N HIS A 44 -0.87 5.96 11.19
CA HIS A 44 -0.45 5.02 10.16
C HIS A 44 -0.60 5.66 8.78
N VAL A 45 0.51 5.77 8.05
CA VAL A 45 0.57 6.38 6.73
C VAL A 45 0.99 5.34 5.70
N ALA A 46 0.18 5.16 4.65
CA ALA A 46 0.59 4.45 3.44
C ALA A 46 1.06 5.47 2.40
N LEU A 47 2.35 5.46 2.10
CA LEU A 47 2.95 6.20 1.00
C LEU A 47 2.80 5.38 -0.29
N VAL A 48 1.90 5.84 -1.16
CA VAL A 48 1.49 5.10 -2.33
C VAL A 48 2.15 5.67 -3.58
N PHE A 49 2.83 4.81 -4.34
CA PHE A 49 3.29 5.12 -5.67
C PHE A 49 2.38 4.38 -6.68
N PRO A 50 1.61 5.07 -7.54
CA PRO A 50 0.60 4.43 -8.38
C PRO A 50 1.20 3.79 -9.64
N ASP A 51 2.28 3.05 -9.46
CA ASP A 51 2.95 2.27 -10.49
C ASP A 51 3.59 1.04 -9.84
N ILE A 52 4.11 0.13 -10.65
CA ILE A 52 4.78 -1.07 -10.18
C ILE A 52 5.99 -0.76 -9.29
N TYR A 53 6.27 -1.68 -8.38
CA TYR A 53 7.41 -1.62 -7.47
C TYR A 53 8.74 -1.28 -8.16
N ASP A 54 9.04 -1.86 -9.34
CA ASP A 54 10.29 -1.59 -10.07
C ASP A 54 10.48 -0.11 -10.41
N LEU A 55 9.39 0.63 -10.62
CA LEU A 55 9.39 2.04 -10.99
C LEU A 55 9.21 2.96 -9.77
N GLY A 56 8.42 2.54 -8.79
CA GLY A 56 8.17 3.33 -7.59
C GLY A 56 9.30 3.27 -6.56
N GLN A 57 9.95 2.12 -6.39
CA GLN A 57 11.00 1.97 -5.38
C GLN A 57 12.20 2.90 -5.53
N PRO A 58 12.75 3.15 -6.73
CA PRO A 58 13.85 4.10 -6.89
C PRO A 58 13.43 5.57 -6.75
N ASN A 59 12.16 5.88 -6.43
CA ASN A 59 11.69 7.25 -6.30
C ASN A 59 12.29 7.93 -5.04
N LEU A 60 13.12 8.95 -5.25
CA LEU A 60 13.78 9.68 -4.17
C LEU A 60 12.80 10.42 -3.25
N GLY A 61 11.73 11.00 -3.79
CA GLY A 61 10.72 11.70 -2.99
C GLY A 61 10.00 10.75 -2.03
N LEU A 62 9.65 9.57 -2.51
CA LEU A 62 9.07 8.50 -1.70
C LEU A 62 10.03 8.05 -0.60
N ALA A 63 11.31 7.86 -0.92
CA ALA A 63 12.34 7.47 0.05
C ALA A 63 12.55 8.52 1.15
N ILE A 64 12.57 9.81 0.79
CA ILE A 64 12.71 10.93 1.74
C ILE A 64 11.50 11.00 2.67
N LEU A 65 10.27 10.94 2.12
CA LEU A 65 9.06 10.97 2.94
C LEU A 65 8.96 9.76 3.87
N TYR A 66 9.34 8.58 3.37
CA TYR A 66 9.38 7.35 4.15
C TYR A 66 10.32 7.48 5.35
N ASP A 67 11.53 8.02 5.15
CA ASP A 67 12.51 8.25 6.21
C ASP A 67 12.02 9.31 7.23
N ILE A 68 11.58 10.48 6.75
CA ILE A 68 11.12 11.58 7.62
C ILE A 68 9.95 11.13 8.52
N LEU A 69 8.95 10.44 7.95
CA LEU A 69 7.80 9.99 8.73
C LEU A 69 8.20 8.90 9.73
N ASN A 70 9.04 7.95 9.31
CA ASN A 70 9.45 6.87 10.22
C ASN A 70 10.43 7.30 11.31
N GLN A 71 11.09 8.46 11.19
CA GLN A 71 11.86 9.06 12.28
C GLN A 71 10.98 9.60 13.42
N GLN A 72 9.69 9.85 13.18
CA GLN A 72 8.76 10.30 14.22
C GLN A 72 8.30 9.09 15.05
N PRO A 73 8.45 9.09 16.39
CA PRO A 73 8.12 7.92 17.20
C PRO A 73 6.66 7.48 17.05
N GLU A 74 5.74 8.43 17.02
CA GLU A 74 4.27 8.26 16.94
C GLU A 74 3.70 7.94 15.54
N VAL A 75 4.55 7.82 14.50
CA VAL A 75 4.10 7.57 13.12
C VAL A 75 4.70 6.27 12.56
N LEU A 76 3.88 5.41 11.97
CA LEU A 76 4.32 4.32 11.10
C LEU A 76 4.06 4.73 9.64
N ALA A 77 5.09 4.75 8.81
CA ALA A 77 4.93 4.88 7.37
C ALA A 77 5.33 3.60 6.65
N GLU A 78 4.43 3.10 5.81
CA GLU A 78 4.63 1.94 4.93
C GLU A 78 4.40 2.34 3.48
N ARG A 79 4.92 1.55 2.54
CA ARG A 79 4.85 1.84 1.11
C ARG A 79 3.83 0.93 0.43
N ALA A 80 3.19 1.42 -0.62
CA ALA A 80 2.33 0.61 -1.47
C ALA A 80 2.53 0.97 -2.94
N PHE A 81 2.31 -0.01 -3.80
CA PHE A 81 2.56 0.07 -5.24
C PHE A 81 1.37 -0.50 -6.00
N ALA A 82 1.18 -0.05 -7.25
CA ALA A 82 0.19 -0.68 -8.12
C ALA A 82 0.64 -2.13 -8.43
N PRO A 83 -0.27 -3.12 -8.33
CA PRO A 83 0.06 -4.47 -8.79
C PRO A 83 0.16 -4.50 -10.31
N TRP A 84 0.93 -5.45 -10.84
CA TRP A 84 0.85 -5.77 -12.26
C TRP A 84 -0.45 -6.52 -12.57
N VAL A 85 -0.82 -6.59 -13.85
CA VAL A 85 -2.13 -7.11 -14.30
C VAL A 85 -2.42 -8.54 -13.85
N ASP A 86 -1.38 -9.37 -13.71
CA ASP A 86 -1.47 -10.76 -13.24
C ASP A 86 -1.80 -10.83 -11.74
N MET A 87 -1.10 -10.03 -10.93
CA MET A 87 -1.33 -9.92 -9.50
C MET A 87 -2.68 -9.26 -9.21
N GLU A 88 -3.06 -8.24 -9.96
CA GLU A 88 -4.39 -7.62 -9.84
C GLU A 88 -5.49 -8.66 -10.02
N ALA A 89 -5.41 -9.47 -11.09
CA ALA A 89 -6.40 -10.52 -11.34
C ALA A 89 -6.49 -11.50 -10.17
N GLN A 90 -5.33 -11.92 -9.62
CA GLN A 90 -5.28 -12.82 -8.46
C GLN A 90 -5.86 -12.18 -7.19
N LEU A 91 -5.58 -10.90 -6.93
CA LEU A 91 -6.14 -10.17 -5.79
C LEU A 91 -7.67 -10.12 -5.87
N ARG A 92 -8.21 -9.77 -7.04
CA ARG A 92 -9.66 -9.70 -7.28
C ARG A 92 -10.32 -11.07 -7.15
N GLU A 93 -9.77 -12.11 -7.78
CA GLU A 93 -10.30 -13.48 -7.75
C GLU A 93 -10.36 -14.04 -6.32
N ASN A 94 -9.35 -13.74 -5.50
CA ASN A 94 -9.24 -14.24 -4.13
C ASN A 94 -9.82 -13.29 -3.07
N ALA A 95 -10.44 -12.20 -3.49
CA ALA A 95 -10.96 -11.14 -2.63
C ALA A 95 -9.93 -10.66 -1.58
N VAL A 96 -8.68 -10.51 -2.01
CA VAL A 96 -7.59 -9.96 -1.19
C VAL A 96 -7.46 -8.48 -1.52
N PRO A 97 -7.67 -7.58 -0.54
CA PRO A 97 -7.52 -6.15 -0.78
C PRO A 97 -6.05 -5.81 -1.04
N LEU A 98 -5.80 -4.72 -1.78
CA LEU A 98 -4.45 -4.20 -1.93
C LEU A 98 -3.86 -3.83 -0.56
N PHE A 99 -2.56 -4.09 -0.40
CA PHE A 99 -1.87 -4.03 0.88
C PHE A 99 -0.53 -3.30 0.80
N SER A 100 0.01 -2.92 1.95
CA SER A 100 1.34 -2.34 2.10
C SER A 100 2.47 -3.36 1.93
N LEU A 101 3.62 -2.91 1.45
CA LEU A 101 4.76 -3.76 1.17
C LEU A 101 5.40 -4.32 2.45
N GLU A 102 5.46 -3.52 3.52
CA GLU A 102 6.17 -3.85 4.75
C GLU A 102 5.49 -4.96 5.55
N SER A 103 4.20 -4.77 5.81
CA SER A 103 3.46 -5.59 6.76
C SER A 103 2.28 -6.34 6.15
N LYS A 104 2.02 -6.15 4.84
CA LYS A 104 0.84 -6.68 4.15
C LYS A 104 -0.48 -6.20 4.75
N THR A 105 -0.46 -5.01 5.35
CA THR A 105 -1.67 -4.43 5.93
C THR A 105 -2.54 -3.88 4.80
N PRO A 106 -3.85 -4.21 4.75
CA PRO A 106 -4.77 -3.65 3.77
C PRO A 106 -4.77 -2.12 3.80
N LEU A 107 -4.79 -1.48 2.63
CA LEU A 107 -4.67 -0.02 2.55
C LEU A 107 -5.85 0.73 3.19
N ASN A 108 -7.04 0.13 3.24
CA ASN A 108 -8.20 0.72 3.92
C ASN A 108 -8.09 0.75 5.45
N ARG A 109 -7.01 0.21 6.03
CA ARG A 109 -6.75 0.25 7.48
C ARG A 109 -5.82 1.38 7.93
N PHE A 110 -5.19 2.07 7.00
CA PHE A 110 -4.33 3.21 7.31
C PHE A 110 -5.17 4.44 7.62
N ASP A 111 -4.59 5.39 8.36
CA ASP A 111 -5.23 6.67 8.64
C ASP A 111 -5.09 7.62 7.45
N ILE A 112 -3.96 7.54 6.74
CA ILE A 112 -3.63 8.41 5.60
C ILE A 112 -3.06 7.60 4.44
N LEU A 113 -3.56 7.87 3.24
CA LEU A 113 -2.97 7.43 1.97
C LEU A 113 -2.37 8.64 1.25
N GLY A 114 -1.05 8.66 1.10
CA GLY A 114 -0.32 9.72 0.41
C GLY A 114 0.16 9.27 -0.98
N PHE A 115 -0.49 9.73 -2.03
CA PHE A 115 -0.11 9.41 -3.41
C PHE A 115 0.97 10.35 -3.94
N THR A 116 2.06 9.77 -4.47
CA THR A 116 3.09 10.51 -5.22
C THR A 116 2.80 10.41 -6.71
N LEU A 117 2.54 11.55 -7.37
CA LEU A 117 2.14 11.65 -8.79
C LEU A 117 3.18 12.39 -9.63
N PRO A 118 4.26 11.73 -10.09
CA PRO A 118 5.30 12.39 -10.88
C PRO A 118 4.94 12.66 -12.35
N TYR A 119 3.87 12.04 -12.89
CA TYR A 119 3.44 12.19 -14.27
C TYR A 119 1.99 11.71 -14.44
N GLU A 120 1.36 12.04 -15.57
CA GLU A 120 -0.09 11.94 -15.77
C GLU A 120 -0.58 10.51 -16.10
N LEU A 121 0.28 9.69 -16.70
CA LEU A 121 -0.08 8.34 -17.17
C LEU A 121 -0.46 7.37 -16.04
N ILE A 122 -0.16 7.70 -14.78
CA ILE A 122 -0.47 6.87 -13.61
C ILE A 122 -1.73 7.33 -12.86
N TYR A 123 -2.45 8.34 -13.33
CA TYR A 123 -3.64 8.83 -12.62
C TYR A 123 -4.75 7.79 -12.55
N THR A 124 -4.91 6.98 -13.60
CA THR A 124 -5.89 5.88 -13.59
C THR A 124 -5.52 4.79 -12.59
N ASN A 125 -4.23 4.59 -12.32
CA ASN A 125 -3.78 3.61 -11.33
C ASN A 125 -4.15 4.03 -9.91
N VAL A 126 -4.28 5.33 -9.63
CA VAL A 126 -4.83 5.81 -8.34
C VAL A 126 -6.24 5.27 -8.14
N LEU A 127 -7.09 5.37 -9.17
CA LEU A 127 -8.46 4.87 -9.11
C LEU A 127 -8.49 3.34 -8.92
N ASN A 128 -7.64 2.63 -9.65
CA ASN A 128 -7.51 1.17 -9.50
C ASN A 128 -7.06 0.76 -8.09
N ILE A 129 -6.09 1.48 -7.52
CA ILE A 129 -5.60 1.25 -6.15
C ILE A 129 -6.71 1.45 -5.12
N LEU A 130 -7.48 2.53 -5.23
CA LEU A 130 -8.60 2.79 -4.32
C LEU A 130 -9.65 1.67 -4.43
N ASP A 131 -10.02 1.28 -5.65
CA ASP A 131 -10.96 0.19 -5.91
C ASP A 131 -10.47 -1.15 -5.33
N LEU A 132 -9.21 -1.52 -5.59
CA LEU A 132 -8.60 -2.75 -5.04
C LEU A 132 -8.44 -2.72 -3.51
N ALA A 133 -8.31 -1.54 -2.92
CA ALA A 133 -8.27 -1.38 -1.47
C ALA A 133 -9.68 -1.41 -0.84
N GLY A 134 -10.75 -1.42 -1.64
CA GLY A 134 -12.12 -1.29 -1.17
C GLY A 134 -12.43 0.10 -0.61
N ILE A 135 -11.79 1.15 -1.14
CA ILE A 135 -11.99 2.54 -0.76
C ILE A 135 -12.85 3.22 -1.85
N PRO A 136 -13.98 3.86 -1.51
CA PRO A 136 -14.81 4.58 -2.47
C PRO A 136 -14.02 5.62 -3.25
N LEU A 137 -14.25 5.70 -4.56
CA LEU A 137 -13.52 6.62 -5.45
C LEU A 137 -13.85 8.07 -5.14
N LEU A 138 -15.12 8.38 -4.92
CA LEU A 138 -15.58 9.74 -4.65
C LEU A 138 -15.38 10.09 -3.17
N ALA A 139 -14.82 11.27 -2.91
CA ALA A 139 -14.64 11.76 -1.55
C ALA A 139 -15.96 11.89 -0.77
N SER A 140 -17.06 12.20 -1.47
CA SER A 140 -18.41 12.27 -0.89
C SER A 140 -18.96 10.94 -0.38
N GLU A 141 -18.36 9.83 -0.81
CA GLU A 141 -18.75 8.47 -0.41
C GLU A 141 -17.86 7.91 0.72
N ARG A 142 -16.84 8.68 1.16
CA ARG A 142 -15.92 8.28 2.23
C ARG A 142 -16.36 8.87 3.58
N GLY A 143 -16.58 8.00 4.56
CA GLY A 143 -16.80 8.36 5.97
C GLY A 143 -15.53 8.38 6.82
N ALA A 144 -15.70 8.45 8.14
CA ALA A 144 -14.60 8.50 9.13
C ALA A 144 -13.82 7.17 9.24
N GLU A 145 -14.39 6.08 8.73
CA GLU A 145 -13.78 4.77 8.64
C GLU A 145 -12.80 4.61 7.47
N HIS A 146 -12.78 5.56 6.53
CA HIS A 146 -11.88 5.53 5.39
C HIS A 146 -10.65 6.43 5.62
N PRO A 147 -9.49 6.10 5.02
CA PRO A 147 -8.30 6.93 5.13
C PRO A 147 -8.51 8.32 4.52
N LEU A 148 -7.81 9.30 5.08
CA LEU A 148 -7.59 10.57 4.41
C LEU A 148 -6.70 10.33 3.17
N VAL A 149 -7.23 10.60 1.99
CA VAL A 149 -6.49 10.48 0.73
C VAL A 149 -5.94 11.85 0.34
N ILE A 150 -4.61 11.95 0.26
CA ILE A 150 -3.89 13.11 -0.24
C ILE A 150 -3.05 12.72 -1.45
N ALA A 151 -2.82 13.67 -2.35
CA ALA A 151 -1.97 13.45 -3.52
C ALA A 151 -1.12 14.70 -3.78
N GLY A 152 0.11 14.48 -4.21
CA GLY A 152 1.05 15.55 -4.55
C GLY A 152 2.13 15.04 -5.51
N GLY A 153 2.87 15.97 -6.09
CA GLY A 153 3.81 15.67 -7.17
C GLY A 153 4.07 16.91 -8.01
N GLN A 154 4.75 16.72 -9.13
CA GLN A 154 5.10 17.80 -10.07
C GLN A 154 4.06 17.88 -11.18
#